data_AF-A0A7D5JMY6-F1
#
_entry.id   AF-A0A7D5JMY6-F1
#
_cell.length_a   1.000
_cell.length_b   1.000
_cell.length_c   1.000
_cell.angle_alpha   90.00
_cell.angle_beta   90.00
_cell.angle_gamma   90.00
#
_symmetry.space_group_name_H-M   'P 1'
#
loop_
_entity.id
_entity.type
_entity.pdbx_description
1 polymer ?
#
loop_
_entity_poly.entity_id
_entity_poly.type
_entity_poly.pdbx_seq_one_letter_code
_entity_poly.pdbx_strand_id
1 'polypeptide(L)'
;MKSHEYIVICGFNRSKVGKIIGAVASVLSALIIYVVLTILQYYSFFDYQSVLPPSISSLISAGGIYVGLYYLFNSRWWKSPKISRLLNVPDLSGEWDCKGHGKNMAGDEFQWSAVIKIFQSWDKVHIRMDTSQSGSDSVAASIVYDEGVGYRLIYNYRNDPRINETHLNSHMGFAEFTFSSDMNSAEGEYFNGRGRNTFGTMKIVRK
;
A
#
# COMPACT_ATOMS: atom_id res chain seq x y z
N MET A 1 -10.02 1.79 10.21
CA MET A 1 -8.86 0.94 9.81
C MET A 1 -7.59 1.75 9.94
N LYS A 2 -6.58 1.26 10.65
CA LYS A 2 -5.29 1.95 10.79
C LYS A 2 -4.34 1.45 9.71
N SER A 3 -4.45 2.02 8.49
CA SER A 3 -3.40 1.81 7.49
C SER A 3 -2.14 2.51 7.96
N HIS A 4 -1.01 1.82 7.87
CA HIS A 4 0.29 2.34 8.26
C HIS A 4 1.18 2.49 7.03
N GLU A 5 2.18 3.36 7.13
CA GLU A 5 3.23 3.42 6.12
C GLU A 5 3.99 2.09 6.08
N TYR A 6 4.49 1.73 4.91
CA TYR A 6 5.30 0.53 4.72
C TYR A 6 6.58 0.83 3.99
N ILE A 7 7.59 0.01 4.20
CA ILE A 7 8.90 0.20 3.59
C ILE A 7 8.92 -0.56 2.25
N VAL A 8 9.47 0.07 1.21
CA VAL A 8 9.78 -0.62 -0.05
C VAL A 8 11.29 -0.80 -0.11
N ILE A 9 11.73 -2.06 -0.11
CA ILE A 9 13.15 -2.42 -0.19
C ILE A 9 13.44 -2.81 -1.64
N CYS A 10 14.53 -2.24 -2.19
CA CYS A 10 14.96 -2.44 -3.59
C CYS A 10 13.94 -1.99 -4.66
N GLY A 11 12.92 -1.22 -4.26
CA GLY A 11 11.99 -0.57 -5.19
C GLY A 11 12.32 0.88 -5.49
N PHE A 12 11.51 1.50 -6.34
CA PHE A 12 11.72 2.88 -6.76
C PHE A 12 11.52 3.86 -5.59
N ASN A 13 12.43 4.83 -5.48
CA ASN A 13 12.43 5.77 -4.36
C ASN A 13 11.17 6.66 -4.37
N ARG A 14 10.36 6.56 -3.32
CA ARG A 14 9.10 7.30 -3.18
C ARG A 14 9.25 8.83 -3.23
N SER A 15 10.35 9.36 -2.68
CA SER A 15 10.61 10.81 -2.75
C SER A 15 10.85 11.27 -4.19
N LYS A 16 11.42 10.42 -5.05
CA LYS A 16 11.61 10.73 -6.48
C LYS A 16 10.25 10.83 -7.19
N VAL A 17 9.31 9.94 -6.87
CA VAL A 17 7.95 10.00 -7.44
C VAL A 17 7.25 11.29 -7.07
N GLY A 18 7.31 11.69 -5.80
CA GLY A 18 6.77 12.99 -5.35
C GLY A 18 7.38 14.17 -6.10
N LYS A 19 8.71 14.16 -6.30
CA LYS A 19 9.42 15.20 -7.08
C LYS A 19 8.97 15.25 -8.54
N ILE A 20 8.79 14.10 -9.19
CA ILE A 20 8.30 14.02 -10.57
C ILE A 20 6.89 14.58 -10.69
N ILE A 21 5.98 14.18 -9.79
CA ILE A 21 4.61 14.69 -9.77
C ILE A 21 4.61 16.21 -9.52
N GLY A 22 5.46 16.69 -8.61
CA GLY A 22 5.67 18.12 -8.36
C GLY A 22 6.11 18.88 -9.61
N ALA A 23 7.14 18.38 -10.30
CA ALA A 23 7.62 18.99 -11.54
C ALA A 23 6.54 19.05 -12.62
N VAL A 24 5.78 17.96 -12.81
CA VAL A 24 4.65 17.91 -13.74
C VAL A 24 3.57 18.92 -13.35
N ALA A 25 3.22 19.01 -12.07
CA ALA A 25 2.23 19.97 -11.57
C ALA A 25 2.66 21.43 -11.82
N SER A 26 3.95 21.74 -11.63
CA SER A 26 4.49 23.08 -11.92
C SER A 26 4.41 23.44 -13.40
N VAL A 27 4.79 22.52 -14.30
CA VAL A 27 4.71 22.74 -15.75
C VAL A 27 3.26 22.94 -16.20
N LEU A 28 2.33 22.09 -15.72
CA LEU A 28 0.91 22.20 -16.04
C LEU A 28 0.32 23.52 -15.52
N SER A 29 0.69 23.92 -14.31
CA SER A 29 0.27 25.21 -13.72
C SER A 29 0.70 26.38 -14.60
N ALA A 30 1.97 26.42 -15.02
CA ALA A 30 2.49 27.46 -15.89
C ALA A 30 1.75 27.51 -17.24
N LEU A 31 1.46 26.35 -17.84
CA LEU A 31 0.71 26.22 -19.09
C LEU A 31 -0.73 26.73 -18.95
N ILE A 32 -1.42 26.34 -17.88
CA ILE A 32 -2.80 26.78 -17.60
C ILE A 32 -2.85 28.30 -17.46
N ILE A 33 -1.94 28.89 -16.70
CA ILE A 33 -1.90 30.34 -16.49
C ILE A 33 -1.58 31.06 -17.78
N TYR A 34 -0.61 30.57 -18.55
CA TYR A 34 -0.27 31.14 -19.85
C TYR A 34 -1.49 31.17 -20.78
N VAL A 35 -2.23 30.06 -20.87
CA VAL A 35 -3.44 29.97 -21.70
C VAL A 35 -4.53 30.92 -21.18
N VAL A 36 -4.78 30.96 -19.87
CA VAL A 36 -5.78 31.85 -19.27
C VAL A 36 -5.44 33.32 -19.54
N LEU A 37 -4.19 33.73 -19.32
CA LEU A 37 -3.75 35.10 -19.57
C LEU A 37 -3.85 35.46 -21.06
N THR A 38 -3.49 34.54 -21.96
CA THR A 38 -3.62 34.73 -23.41
C THR A 38 -5.07 34.94 -23.83
N ILE A 39 -6.00 34.15 -23.26
CA ILE A 39 -7.44 34.29 -23.52
C ILE A 39 -7.96 35.64 -23.00
N LEU A 40 -7.61 36.03 -21.78
CA LEU A 40 -8.04 37.31 -21.20
C LEU A 40 -7.56 38.50 -22.03
N GLN A 41 -6.32 38.44 -22.52
CA GLN A 41 -5.75 39.46 -23.41
C GLN A 41 -6.48 39.50 -24.76
N TYR A 42 -6.82 38.35 -25.34
CA TYR A 42 -7.52 38.26 -26.63
C TYR A 42 -8.93 38.87 -26.59
N TYR A 43 -9.68 38.65 -25.51
CA TYR A 43 -11.04 39.17 -25.35
C TYR A 43 -11.10 40.61 -24.79
N SER A 44 -9.97 41.32 -24.74
CA SER A 44 -9.88 42.70 -24.27
C SER A 44 -10.44 42.92 -22.85
N PHE A 45 -10.38 41.91 -21.97
CA PHE A 45 -10.67 42.05 -20.52
C PHE A 45 -9.54 42.80 -19.79
N PHE A 46 -9.07 43.91 -20.37
CA PHE A 46 -7.89 44.67 -19.91
C PHE A 46 -8.06 45.32 -18.52
N ASP A 47 -9.28 45.43 -18.02
CA ASP A 47 -9.58 45.99 -16.69
C ASP A 47 -9.86 44.93 -15.61
N TYR A 48 -9.61 43.65 -15.89
CA TYR A 48 -9.74 42.62 -14.86
C TYR A 48 -8.58 42.75 -13.86
N GLN A 49 -8.77 43.57 -12.83
CA GLN A 49 -7.89 43.60 -11.66
C GLN A 49 -7.97 42.23 -10.98
N SER A 50 -7.04 41.35 -11.32
CA SER A 50 -6.89 40.06 -10.66
C SER A 50 -6.71 40.33 -9.15
N VAL A 51 -7.61 39.79 -8.33
CA VAL A 51 -7.56 39.91 -6.86
C VAL A 51 -6.22 39.40 -6.31
N LEU A 52 -5.54 38.51 -7.04
CA LEU A 52 -4.23 37.97 -6.70
C LEU A 52 -3.21 38.22 -7.83
N PRO A 53 -1.96 38.59 -7.50
CA PRO A 53 -0.85 38.61 -8.44
C PRO A 53 -0.69 37.25 -9.16
N PRO A 54 -0.29 37.23 -10.46
CA PRO A 54 -0.11 36.00 -11.22
C PRO A 54 0.81 34.96 -10.56
N SER A 55 1.82 35.42 -9.82
CA SER A 55 2.74 34.56 -9.06
C SER A 55 2.06 33.84 -7.89
N ILE A 56 1.10 34.47 -7.22
CA ILE A 56 0.34 33.84 -6.13
C ILE A 56 -0.65 32.84 -6.72
N SER A 57 -1.34 33.24 -7.79
CA SER A 57 -2.24 32.36 -8.53
C SER A 57 -1.52 31.10 -9.02
N SER A 58 -0.26 31.22 -9.47
CA SER A 58 0.52 30.09 -9.98
C SER A 58 0.94 29.09 -8.91
N LEU A 59 1.21 29.56 -7.71
CA LEU A 59 1.52 28.71 -6.56
C LEU A 59 0.26 27.94 -6.11
N ILE A 60 -0.88 28.61 -6.05
CA ILE A 60 -2.16 27.98 -5.67
C ILE A 60 -2.54 26.92 -6.70
N SER A 61 -2.47 27.22 -8.00
CA SER A 61 -2.78 26.25 -9.05
C SER A 61 -1.80 25.08 -9.06
N ALA A 62 -0.49 25.33 -8.91
CA ALA A 62 0.50 24.25 -8.84
C ALA A 62 0.26 23.32 -7.63
N GLY A 63 -0.03 23.89 -6.46
CA GLY A 63 -0.37 23.13 -5.27
C GLY A 63 -1.64 22.29 -5.44
N GLY A 64 -2.70 22.88 -6.00
CA GLY A 64 -3.96 22.17 -6.29
C GLY A 64 -3.78 21.02 -7.28
N ILE A 65 -3.06 21.26 -8.38
CA ILE A 65 -2.72 20.24 -9.38
C ILE A 65 -1.89 19.13 -8.73
N TYR A 66 -0.89 19.48 -7.92
CA TYR A 66 -0.07 18.49 -7.22
C TYR A 66 -0.90 17.58 -6.33
N VAL A 67 -1.79 18.15 -5.50
CA VAL A 67 -2.68 17.37 -4.62
C VAL A 67 -3.55 16.42 -5.43
N GLY A 68 -4.14 16.91 -6.54
CA GLY A 68 -4.96 16.10 -7.42
C GLY A 68 -4.19 14.95 -8.08
N LEU A 69 -3.04 15.26 -8.70
CA LEU A 69 -2.19 14.26 -9.34
C LEU A 69 -1.67 13.22 -8.34
N TYR A 70 -1.22 13.66 -7.15
CA TYR A 70 -0.74 12.75 -6.12
C TYR A 70 -1.87 11.86 -5.60
N TYR A 71 -3.08 12.38 -5.43
CA TYR A 71 -4.24 11.57 -5.02
C TYR A 71 -4.59 10.48 -6.05
N LEU A 72 -4.62 10.83 -7.33
CA LEU A 72 -4.87 9.88 -8.42
C LEU A 72 -3.76 8.83 -8.53
N PHE A 73 -2.51 9.27 -8.37
CA PHE A 73 -1.38 8.38 -8.31
C PHE A 73 -1.53 7.42 -7.12
N ASN A 74 -1.62 7.94 -5.89
CA ASN A 74 -1.68 7.18 -4.64
C ASN A 74 -2.75 6.08 -4.64
N SER A 75 -3.90 6.34 -5.27
CA SER A 75 -5.03 5.41 -5.26
C SER A 75 -5.06 4.44 -6.45
N ARG A 76 -4.70 4.88 -7.67
CA ARG A 76 -5.02 4.14 -8.90
C ARG A 76 -3.85 3.99 -9.88
N TRP A 77 -3.14 5.05 -10.24
CA TRP A 77 -2.23 4.99 -11.40
C TRP A 77 -1.08 4.00 -11.22
N TRP A 78 -0.48 3.92 -10.02
CA TRP A 78 0.64 3.00 -9.78
C TRP A 78 0.24 1.52 -9.84
N LYS A 79 -1.05 1.20 -9.65
CA LYS A 79 -1.56 -0.18 -9.67
C LYS A 79 -1.57 -0.81 -11.07
N SER A 80 -1.42 0.00 -12.11
CA SER A 80 -1.28 -0.50 -13.48
C SER A 80 -0.06 -1.44 -13.59
N PRO A 81 -0.19 -2.65 -14.18
CA PRO A 81 0.89 -3.63 -14.28
C PRO A 81 2.21 -3.10 -14.87
N LYS A 82 2.13 -2.11 -15.78
CA LYS A 82 3.31 -1.49 -16.39
C LYS A 82 4.03 -0.56 -15.41
N ILE A 83 3.27 0.23 -14.66
CA ILE A 83 3.80 1.22 -13.72
C ILE A 83 4.31 0.50 -12.46
N SER A 84 3.55 -0.46 -11.93
CA SER A 84 3.95 -1.28 -10.78
C SER A 84 5.27 -2.00 -11.03
N ARG A 85 5.45 -2.57 -12.23
CA ARG A 85 6.71 -3.20 -12.66
C ARG A 85 7.85 -2.20 -12.80
N LEU A 86 7.61 -1.03 -13.39
CA LEU A 86 8.64 0.02 -13.50
C LEU A 86 9.10 0.52 -12.12
N LEU A 87 8.17 0.59 -11.17
CA LEU A 87 8.43 1.07 -9.81
C LEU A 87 8.94 -0.04 -8.88
N ASN A 88 8.94 -1.31 -9.33
CA ASN A 88 9.19 -2.48 -8.50
C ASN A 88 8.32 -2.48 -7.22
N VAL A 89 7.05 -2.09 -7.36
CA VAL A 89 6.05 -2.10 -6.28
C VAL A 89 4.81 -2.82 -6.80
N PRO A 90 4.53 -4.06 -6.36
CA PRO A 90 3.39 -4.84 -6.82
C PRO A 90 2.09 -4.34 -6.18
N ASP A 91 0.99 -4.55 -6.89
CA ASP A 91 -0.35 -4.40 -6.30
C ASP A 91 -0.79 -5.72 -5.65
N LEU A 92 -0.64 -5.77 -4.33
CA LEU A 92 -1.08 -6.89 -3.50
C LEU A 92 -2.51 -6.72 -3.00
N SER A 93 -3.17 -5.59 -3.33
CA SER A 93 -4.50 -5.30 -2.81
C SER A 93 -5.54 -6.31 -3.28
N GLY A 94 -6.49 -6.64 -2.38
CA GLY A 94 -7.54 -7.61 -2.64
C GLY A 94 -7.77 -8.58 -1.49
N GLU A 95 -8.61 -9.57 -1.74
CA GLU A 95 -8.86 -10.69 -0.82
C GLU A 95 -8.11 -11.94 -1.28
N TRP A 96 -7.62 -12.68 -0.29
CA TRP A 96 -6.83 -13.88 -0.49
C TRP A 96 -7.35 -14.97 0.43
N ASP A 97 -7.56 -16.17 -0.11
CA ASP A 97 -7.84 -17.36 0.68
C ASP A 97 -6.54 -17.94 1.20
N CYS A 98 -6.46 -18.14 2.51
CA CYS A 98 -5.28 -18.62 3.20
C CYS A 98 -5.53 -20.02 3.78
N LYS A 99 -4.60 -20.94 3.50
CA LYS A 99 -4.50 -22.25 4.17
C LYS A 99 -3.19 -22.30 4.93
N GLY A 100 -3.28 -22.54 6.24
CA GLY A 100 -2.12 -22.59 7.13
C GLY A 100 -1.92 -23.98 7.71
N HIS A 101 -0.64 -24.34 7.89
CA HIS A 101 -0.21 -25.52 8.63
C HIS A 101 0.71 -25.05 9.76
N GLY A 102 0.24 -25.19 11.00
CA GLY A 102 0.90 -24.70 12.20
C GLY A 102 1.44 -25.83 13.06
N LYS A 103 2.47 -25.51 13.83
CA LYS A 103 3.12 -26.38 14.81
C LYS A 103 3.33 -25.63 16.12
N ASN A 104 3.13 -26.31 17.25
CA ASN A 104 3.45 -25.76 18.57
C ASN A 104 4.84 -26.22 19.04
N MET A 105 5.32 -25.68 20.18
CA MET A 105 6.60 -26.09 20.76
C MET A 105 6.64 -27.55 21.24
N ALA A 106 5.48 -28.16 21.53
CA ALA A 106 5.38 -29.57 21.90
C ALA A 106 5.50 -30.52 20.69
N GLY A 107 5.39 -29.98 19.48
CA GLY A 107 5.47 -30.73 18.23
C GLY A 107 4.12 -31.06 17.60
N ASP A 108 3.00 -30.67 18.23
CA ASP A 108 1.67 -30.92 17.68
C ASP A 108 1.42 -30.04 16.45
N GLU A 109 0.92 -30.68 15.40
CA GLU A 109 0.60 -30.06 14.13
C GLU A 109 -0.91 -29.83 14.01
N PHE A 110 -1.30 -28.70 13.42
CA PHE A 110 -2.69 -28.34 13.21
C PHE A 110 -2.87 -27.57 11.91
N GLN A 111 -4.02 -27.77 11.26
CA GLN A 111 -4.39 -27.04 10.04
C GLN A 111 -5.44 -25.99 10.36
N TRP A 112 -5.38 -24.88 9.65
CA TRP A 112 -6.33 -23.78 9.79
C TRP A 112 -6.55 -23.06 8.46
N SER A 113 -7.62 -22.27 8.39
CA SER A 113 -7.97 -21.48 7.22
C SER A 113 -8.37 -20.07 7.61
N ALA A 114 -8.12 -19.13 6.72
CA ALA A 114 -8.39 -17.72 6.94
C ALA A 114 -8.63 -16.97 5.63
N VAL A 115 -9.14 -15.76 5.75
CA VAL A 115 -9.18 -14.79 4.65
C VAL A 115 -8.22 -13.66 4.99
N ILE A 116 -7.31 -13.32 4.07
CA ILE A 116 -6.42 -12.17 4.19
C ILE A 116 -6.94 -11.07 3.27
N LYS A 117 -7.15 -9.88 3.81
CA LYS A 117 -7.51 -8.68 3.08
C LYS A 117 -6.35 -7.70 3.12
N ILE A 118 -5.83 -7.37 1.95
CA ILE A 118 -4.74 -6.41 1.80
C ILE A 118 -5.32 -5.13 1.22
N PHE A 119 -5.20 -4.03 1.98
CA PHE A 119 -5.51 -2.69 1.52
C PHE A 119 -4.21 -1.97 1.25
N GLN A 120 -3.97 -1.59 0.00
CA GLN A 120 -2.72 -0.96 -0.41
C GLN A 120 -3.00 0.32 -1.21
N SER A 121 -2.36 1.41 -0.77
CA SER A 121 -2.12 2.63 -1.53
C SER A 121 -0.63 2.75 -1.84
N TRP A 122 -0.22 3.83 -2.50
CA TRP A 122 1.20 4.04 -2.82
C TRP A 122 2.08 4.06 -1.57
N ASP A 123 1.60 4.72 -0.53
CA ASP A 123 2.35 4.99 0.70
C ASP A 123 1.94 4.13 1.90
N LYS A 124 0.72 3.56 1.89
CA LYS A 124 0.16 2.83 3.03
C LYS A 124 -0.24 1.41 2.66
N VAL A 125 -0.13 0.53 3.65
CA VAL A 125 -0.66 -0.83 3.60
C VAL A 125 -1.39 -1.14 4.90
N HIS A 126 -2.37 -2.02 4.80
CA HIS A 126 -3.04 -2.63 5.93
C HIS A 126 -3.35 -4.07 5.56
N ILE A 127 -2.81 -5.01 6.33
CA ILE A 127 -3.10 -6.42 6.19
C ILE A 127 -4.00 -6.82 7.35
N ARG A 128 -5.22 -7.26 7.01
CA ARG A 128 -6.16 -7.86 7.94
C ARG A 128 -6.23 -9.35 7.63
N MET A 129 -6.06 -10.20 8.64
CA MET A 129 -6.34 -11.62 8.52
C MET A 129 -7.51 -11.96 9.43
N ASP A 130 -8.51 -12.65 8.91
CA ASP A 130 -9.65 -13.13 9.67
C ASP A 130 -9.73 -14.65 9.60
N THR A 131 -9.64 -15.28 10.78
CA THR A 131 -9.85 -16.72 11.00
C THR A 131 -11.25 -16.94 11.61
N SER A 132 -11.66 -18.18 11.79
CA SER A 132 -12.89 -18.52 12.52
C SER A 132 -12.87 -18.09 14.00
N GLN A 133 -11.67 -18.03 14.60
CA GLN A 133 -11.49 -17.79 16.04
C GLN A 133 -11.04 -16.35 16.36
N SER A 134 -10.34 -15.69 15.44
CA SER A 134 -9.70 -14.40 15.72
C SER A 134 -9.45 -13.58 14.46
N GLY A 135 -9.26 -12.29 14.64
CA GLY A 135 -8.71 -11.41 13.61
C GLY A 135 -7.29 -10.97 13.95
N SER A 136 -6.56 -10.44 12.98
CA SER A 136 -5.31 -9.74 13.24
C SER A 136 -5.08 -8.61 12.27
N ASP A 137 -4.47 -7.53 12.76
CA ASP A 137 -4.11 -6.36 11.97
C ASP A 137 -2.59 -6.18 11.93
N SER A 138 -2.07 -5.79 10.77
CA SER A 138 -0.68 -5.41 10.61
C SER A 138 -0.33 -4.18 11.44
N VAL A 139 0.86 -4.20 12.04
CA VAL A 139 1.44 -3.07 12.80
C VAL A 139 2.51 -2.36 11.97
N ALA A 140 3.33 -3.13 11.26
CA ALA A 140 4.35 -2.64 10.36
C ALA A 140 4.54 -3.67 9.24
N ALA A 141 4.89 -3.20 8.05
CA ALA A 141 5.15 -4.06 6.90
C ALA A 141 6.23 -3.48 5.99
N SER A 142 6.84 -4.37 5.22
CA SER A 142 7.69 -4.03 4.09
C SER A 142 7.34 -4.89 2.89
N ILE A 143 7.54 -4.32 1.71
CA ILE A 143 7.54 -5.06 0.44
C ILE A 143 8.95 -5.03 -0.11
N VAL A 144 9.50 -6.20 -0.39
CA VAL A 144 10.84 -6.38 -0.94
C VAL A 144 10.69 -6.82 -2.38
N TYR A 145 11.42 -6.18 -3.28
CA TYR A 145 11.66 -6.71 -4.61
C TYR A 145 13.06 -7.31 -4.65
N ASP A 146 13.15 -8.58 -4.99
CA ASP A 146 14.39 -9.33 -5.04
C ASP A 146 14.58 -9.88 -6.46
N GLU A 147 15.67 -9.49 -7.11
CA GLU A 147 15.92 -9.82 -8.50
C GLU A 147 16.16 -11.33 -8.66
N GLY A 148 15.32 -11.99 -9.45
CA GLY A 148 15.35 -13.44 -9.64
C GLY A 148 14.45 -14.25 -8.68
N VAL A 149 14.02 -13.68 -7.54
CA VAL A 149 13.08 -14.33 -6.62
C VAL A 149 11.65 -13.78 -6.78
N GLY A 150 11.50 -12.47 -6.95
CA GLY A 150 10.21 -11.81 -7.09
C GLY A 150 9.89 -10.90 -5.90
N TYR A 151 8.60 -10.82 -5.54
CA TYR A 151 8.15 -9.93 -4.47
C TYR A 151 7.94 -10.68 -3.17
N ARG A 152 8.39 -10.07 -2.06
CA ARG A 152 8.13 -10.56 -0.72
C ARG A 152 7.37 -9.53 0.10
N LEU A 153 6.33 -9.96 0.81
CA LEU A 153 5.62 -9.17 1.80
C LEU A 153 6.04 -9.65 3.19
N ILE A 154 6.59 -8.75 3.99
CA ILE A 154 7.03 -9.04 5.34
C ILE A 154 6.24 -8.14 6.28
N TYR A 155 5.60 -8.68 7.31
CA TYR A 155 4.84 -7.86 8.25
C TYR A 155 4.76 -8.45 9.65
N ASN A 156 4.65 -7.55 10.63
CA ASN A 156 4.27 -7.88 11.99
C ASN A 156 2.79 -7.61 12.18
N TYR A 157 2.13 -8.43 12.99
CA TYR A 157 0.72 -8.27 13.30
C TYR A 157 0.43 -8.39 14.79
N ARG A 158 -0.72 -7.82 15.18
CA ARG A 158 -1.36 -8.05 16.47
C ARG A 158 -2.63 -8.85 16.24
N ASN A 159 -2.78 -9.95 16.97
CA ASN A 159 -4.00 -10.73 16.99
C ASN A 159 -4.99 -10.19 18.02
N ASP A 160 -6.25 -10.18 17.63
CA ASP A 160 -7.41 -9.81 18.43
C ASP A 160 -8.41 -11.00 18.41
N PRO A 161 -8.41 -11.82 19.48
CA PRO A 161 -9.32 -12.97 19.61
C PRO A 161 -10.79 -12.53 19.61
N ARG A 162 -11.68 -13.36 19.08
CA ARG A 162 -13.13 -13.10 19.20
C ARG A 162 -13.57 -13.28 20.65
N ILE A 163 -14.64 -12.57 21.04
CA ILE A 163 -15.15 -12.52 22.42
C ILE A 163 -15.43 -13.91 23.01
N ASN A 164 -15.83 -14.87 22.18
CA ASN A 164 -16.17 -16.23 22.58
C ASN A 164 -14.96 -17.17 22.71
N GLU A 165 -13.75 -16.74 22.34
CA GLU A 165 -12.54 -17.55 22.45
C GLU A 165 -11.83 -17.34 23.79
N THR A 166 -12.31 -18.02 24.84
CA THR A 166 -11.79 -17.91 26.20
C THR A 166 -10.37 -18.44 26.39
N HIS A 167 -9.91 -19.33 25.49
CA HIS A 167 -8.60 -19.95 25.54
C HIS A 167 -7.57 -19.26 24.64
N LEU A 168 -7.99 -18.25 23.87
CA LEU A 168 -7.11 -17.55 22.95
C LEU A 168 -6.77 -16.15 23.46
N ASN A 169 -5.51 -15.96 23.84
CA ASN A 169 -5.00 -14.66 24.24
C ASN A 169 -4.50 -13.85 23.03
N SER A 170 -4.62 -12.53 23.13
CA SER A 170 -4.00 -11.60 22.18
C SER A 170 -2.49 -11.82 22.17
N HIS A 171 -1.94 -11.95 20.97
CA HIS A 171 -0.52 -12.18 20.74
C HIS A 171 -0.01 -11.31 19.59
N MET A 172 1.30 -11.24 19.49
CA MET A 172 2.00 -10.60 18.37
C MET A 172 2.62 -11.70 17.52
N GLY A 173 2.68 -11.48 16.22
CA GLY A 173 3.36 -12.39 15.32
C GLY A 173 3.99 -11.68 14.15
N PHE A 174 4.66 -12.49 13.35
CA PHE A 174 5.35 -12.09 12.14
C PHE A 174 4.96 -13.05 11.04
N ALA A 175 4.85 -12.53 9.82
CA ALA A 175 4.61 -13.32 8.63
C ALA A 175 5.43 -12.77 7.46
N GLU A 176 5.92 -13.69 6.64
CA GLU A 176 6.59 -13.42 5.38
C GLU A 176 5.96 -14.24 4.27
N PHE A 177 5.64 -13.61 3.16
CA PHE A 177 5.11 -14.26 1.95
C PHE A 177 6.01 -13.96 0.76
N THR A 178 6.27 -14.97 -0.07
CA THR A 178 6.90 -14.84 -1.37
C THR A 178 5.86 -15.07 -2.47
N PHE A 179 5.64 -14.07 -3.31
CA PHE A 179 4.62 -14.10 -4.35
C PHE A 179 5.14 -14.79 -5.61
N SER A 180 4.29 -15.66 -6.16
CA SER A 180 4.45 -16.23 -7.51
C SER A 180 4.50 -15.14 -8.57
N SER A 181 5.16 -15.39 -9.70
CA SER A 181 5.40 -14.40 -10.77
C SER A 181 4.14 -13.79 -11.37
N ASP A 182 3.01 -14.49 -11.32
CA ASP A 182 1.72 -14.03 -11.84
C ASP A 182 0.90 -13.19 -10.83
N MET A 183 1.40 -13.04 -9.60
CA MET A 183 0.75 -12.33 -8.49
C MET A 183 -0.62 -12.90 -8.09
N ASN A 184 -0.90 -14.17 -8.38
CA ASN A 184 -2.16 -14.85 -8.02
C ASN A 184 -2.02 -15.78 -6.81
N SER A 185 -0.80 -16.11 -6.41
CA SER A 185 -0.55 -16.91 -5.21
C SER A 185 0.73 -16.50 -4.49
N ALA A 186 0.83 -16.84 -3.20
CA ALA A 186 2.06 -16.71 -2.43
C ALA A 186 2.19 -17.83 -1.42
N GLU A 187 3.44 -18.18 -1.10
CA GLU A 187 3.78 -19.13 -0.05
C GLU A 187 4.61 -18.40 1.00
N GLY A 188 4.42 -18.77 2.26
CA GLY A 188 4.98 -18.00 3.35
C GLY A 188 5.08 -18.76 4.65
N GLU A 189 5.72 -18.12 5.60
CA GLU A 189 5.94 -18.63 6.95
C GLU A 189 5.45 -17.61 7.96
N TYR A 190 5.07 -18.09 9.14
CA TYR A 190 4.73 -17.23 10.27
C TYR A 190 5.25 -17.79 11.58
N PHE A 191 5.37 -16.89 12.55
CA PHE A 191 5.50 -17.28 13.95
C PHE A 191 4.70 -16.35 14.85
N ASN A 192 4.16 -16.92 15.91
CA ASN A 192 3.44 -16.24 16.98
C ASN A 192 4.32 -16.17 18.22
N GLY A 193 4.52 -14.97 18.77
CA GLY A 193 5.15 -14.75 20.07
C GLY A 193 4.12 -14.50 21.18
N ARG A 194 4.57 -13.92 22.29
CA ARG A 194 3.74 -13.50 23.45
C ARG A 194 2.75 -14.58 23.93
N GLY A 195 3.25 -15.78 24.19
CA GLY A 195 2.48 -16.82 24.89
C GLY A 195 1.69 -17.78 24.00
N ARG A 196 1.65 -17.58 22.67
CA ARG A 196 1.16 -18.60 21.74
C ARG A 196 2.27 -19.53 21.26
N ASN A 197 3.47 -18.99 20.96
CA ASN A 197 4.68 -19.75 20.62
C ASN A 197 4.44 -20.88 19.60
N THR A 198 3.75 -20.55 18.51
CA THR A 198 3.49 -21.46 17.39
C THR A 198 4.11 -20.88 16.13
N PHE A 199 4.53 -21.73 15.20
CA PHE A 199 5.07 -21.32 13.91
C PHE A 199 4.53 -22.24 12.82
N GLY A 200 4.68 -21.88 11.56
CA GLY A 200 4.18 -22.70 10.48
C GLY A 200 4.26 -22.05 9.13
N THR A 201 3.65 -22.72 8.15
CA THR A 201 3.60 -22.26 6.77
C THR A 201 2.18 -21.83 6.40
N MET A 202 2.09 -20.96 5.41
CA MET A 202 0.85 -20.48 4.83
C MET A 202 0.94 -20.49 3.32
N LYS A 203 -0.16 -20.84 2.67
CA LYS A 203 -0.35 -20.67 1.23
C LYS A 203 -1.57 -19.81 1.00
N ILE A 204 -1.41 -18.76 0.20
CA ILE A 204 -2.48 -17.84 -0.16
C ILE A 204 -2.75 -17.85 -1.65
N VAL A 205 -4.03 -17.77 -2.01
CA VAL A 205 -4.49 -17.67 -3.41
C VAL A 205 -5.46 -16.51 -3.51
N ARG A 206 -5.29 -15.68 -4.54
CA ARG A 206 -6.14 -14.51 -4.79
C ARG A 206 -7.56 -14.97 -5.16
N LYS A 207 -8.57 -14.29 -4.61
CA LYS A 207 -9.97 -14.48 -4.99
C LYS A 207 -10.32 -13.80 -6.31
#